data_AF-A0AAE4CDQ8-F1
#
_entry.id   AF-A0AAE4CDQ8-F1
#
_cell.length_a   1.000
_cell.length_b   1.000
_cell.length_c   1.000
_cell.angle_alpha   90.00
_cell.angle_beta   90.00
_cell.angle_gamma   90.00
#
_symmetry.space_group_name_H-M   'P 1'
#
loop_
_entity.id
_entity.type
_entity.pdbx_description
1 polymer ?
#
loop_
_entity_poly.entity_id
_entity_poly.type
_entity_poly.pdbx_seq_one_letter_code
_entity_poly.pdbx_strand_id
1 'polypeptide(L)'
;MFWILLLGALFAGYLTLAARDYGPALLGDRGPFDPRFLGRQVWLVAAAGLLFGAFPALEGELLARHAAVVTPALAGTVVATVAIPLRRRRLAALGSATAAAGWGGLLGALLTAEPAGIAALAAVQLALTATQGAALRADPRNTARLALLTLSVATAALVVLPFFSAVRVGTPTAYPGLLLIVVLIGLLAVTAHAARRHRWRPARAAITVSLALPVPIVSLLTWPYALIPGPAPGAGATWEHALADPATLRLLALVALPALPLAVLALWAGKSSRRSQVEGHSPEFHRLWLT
;
A
#
# COMPACT_ATOMS: atom_id res chain seq x y z
N MET A 1 15.29 12.98 8.04
CA MET A 1 13.84 13.12 7.77
C MET A 1 13.47 12.88 6.32
N PHE A 2 14.04 13.60 5.35
CA PHE A 2 13.72 13.47 3.92
C PHE A 2 13.66 12.01 3.43
N TRP A 3 14.71 11.22 3.69
CA TRP A 3 14.79 9.82 3.24
C TRP A 3 13.72 8.90 3.80
N ILE A 4 13.32 9.12 5.06
CA ILE A 4 12.27 8.34 5.74
C ILE A 4 10.92 8.66 5.12
N LEU A 5 10.64 9.95 4.90
CA LEU A 5 9.42 10.40 4.22
C LEU A 5 9.36 9.86 2.80
N LEU A 6 10.48 9.86 2.09
CA LEU A 6 10.56 9.34 0.73
C LEU A 6 10.32 7.84 0.67
N LEU A 7 10.93 7.05 1.56
CA LEU A 7 10.71 5.61 1.67
C LEU A 7 9.23 5.31 1.97
N GLY A 8 8.67 5.99 2.97
CA GLY A 8 7.26 5.87 3.32
C GLY A 8 6.33 6.24 2.17
N ALA A 9 6.63 7.31 1.43
CA ALA A 9 5.86 7.74 0.28
C ALA A 9 5.93 6.75 -0.90
N LEU A 10 7.12 6.20 -1.20
CA LEU A 10 7.29 5.19 -2.24
C LEU A 10 6.54 3.91 -1.89
N PHE A 11 6.64 3.44 -0.65
CA PHE A 11 5.98 2.23 -0.22
C PHE A 11 4.45 2.41 -0.12
N ALA A 12 3.96 3.51 0.44
CA ALA A 12 2.54 3.85 0.43
C ALA A 12 2.00 3.99 -1.00
N GLY A 13 2.74 4.66 -1.88
CA GLY A 13 2.44 4.78 -3.30
C GLY A 13 2.33 3.43 -3.98
N TYR A 14 3.27 2.51 -3.70
CA TYR A 14 3.21 1.13 -4.17
C TYR A 14 1.92 0.43 -3.70
N LEU A 15 1.60 0.46 -2.40
CA LEU A 15 0.39 -0.21 -1.87
C LEU A 15 -0.89 0.32 -2.53
N THR A 16 -1.01 1.65 -2.67
CA THR A 16 -2.14 2.30 -3.33
C THR A 16 -2.25 1.92 -4.80
N LEU A 17 -1.12 1.89 -5.52
CA LEU A 17 -1.08 1.58 -6.95
C LEU A 17 -1.33 0.09 -7.19
N ALA A 18 -0.64 -0.80 -6.48
CA ALA A 18 -0.78 -2.24 -6.57
C ALA A 18 -2.22 -2.69 -6.26
N ALA A 19 -2.90 -2.05 -5.31
CA ALA A 19 -4.30 -2.35 -5.01
C ALA A 19 -5.26 -2.09 -6.17
N ARG A 20 -4.89 -1.26 -7.16
CA ARG A 20 -5.69 -1.07 -8.38
C ARG A 20 -5.69 -2.30 -9.28
N ASP A 21 -4.66 -3.13 -9.19
CA ASP A 21 -4.54 -4.40 -9.93
C ASP A 21 -4.97 -5.59 -9.11
N TYR A 22 -4.48 -5.64 -7.86
CA TYR A 22 -4.72 -6.73 -6.94
C TYR A 22 -6.19 -6.77 -6.54
N GLY A 23 -6.84 -5.61 -6.33
CA GLY A 23 -8.24 -5.54 -5.94
C GLY A 23 -9.19 -6.24 -6.92
N PRO A 24 -9.21 -5.87 -8.21
CA PRO A 24 -10.01 -6.58 -9.20
C PRO A 24 -9.64 -8.06 -9.33
N ALA A 25 -8.34 -8.39 -9.30
CA ALA A 25 -7.88 -9.78 -9.37
C ALA A 25 -8.38 -10.64 -8.19
N LEU A 26 -8.40 -10.09 -6.96
CA LEU A 26 -8.97 -10.73 -5.76
C LEU A 26 -10.45 -11.04 -5.93
N LEU A 27 -11.20 -10.13 -6.56
CA LEU A 27 -12.62 -10.32 -6.86
C LEU A 27 -12.86 -11.19 -8.11
N GLY A 28 -11.79 -11.72 -8.70
CA GLY A 28 -11.82 -12.60 -9.85
C GLY A 28 -12.17 -11.91 -11.16
N ASP A 29 -12.00 -10.60 -11.24
CA ASP A 29 -12.23 -9.82 -12.45
C ASP A 29 -11.00 -9.90 -13.38
N ARG A 30 -11.26 -9.90 -14.69
CA ARG A 30 -10.26 -9.93 -15.76
C ARG A 30 -10.18 -8.59 -16.49
N GLY A 31 -10.50 -7.48 -15.82
CA GLY A 31 -10.49 -6.14 -16.39
C GLY A 31 -9.30 -5.93 -17.36
N PRO A 32 -9.48 -5.12 -18.41
CA PRO A 32 -8.53 -5.05 -19.51
C PRO A 32 -7.11 -4.85 -19.00
N PHE A 33 -6.15 -5.61 -19.56
CA PHE A 33 -4.75 -5.47 -19.19
C PHE A 33 -4.34 -4.00 -19.34
N ASP A 34 -3.91 -3.41 -18.24
CA ASP A 34 -3.40 -2.04 -18.21
C ASP A 34 -1.89 -2.10 -18.44
N PRO A 35 -1.36 -1.57 -19.56
CA PRO A 35 0.09 -1.56 -19.81
C PRO A 35 0.91 -0.91 -18.70
N ARG A 36 0.29 -0.08 -17.85
CA ARG A 36 0.93 0.55 -16.69
C ARG A 36 1.11 -0.38 -15.51
N PHE A 37 0.63 -1.61 -15.58
CA PHE A 37 0.79 -2.63 -14.56
C PHE A 37 2.27 -2.75 -14.12
N LEU A 38 3.19 -2.87 -15.09
CA LEU A 38 4.63 -2.93 -14.81
C LEU A 38 5.14 -1.62 -14.19
N GLY A 39 4.66 -0.48 -14.69
CA GLY A 39 5.01 0.84 -14.15
C GLY A 39 4.61 1.03 -12.68
N ARG A 40 3.58 0.32 -12.19
CA ARG A 40 3.21 0.33 -10.77
C ARG A 40 4.16 -0.48 -9.89
N GLN A 41 4.74 -1.56 -10.41
CA GLN A 41 5.73 -2.37 -9.69
C GLN A 41 7.06 -1.65 -9.49
N VAL A 42 7.39 -0.67 -10.36
CA VAL A 42 8.58 0.18 -10.22
C VAL A 42 8.61 0.90 -8.87
N TRP A 43 7.47 1.20 -8.27
CA TRP A 43 7.41 1.84 -6.95
C TRP A 43 7.95 0.94 -5.83
N LEU A 44 7.67 -0.37 -5.90
CA LEU A 44 8.25 -1.33 -4.96
C LEU A 44 9.75 -1.45 -5.16
N VAL A 45 10.20 -1.54 -6.42
CA VAL A 45 11.63 -1.61 -6.75
C VAL A 45 12.36 -0.35 -6.28
N ALA A 46 11.77 0.83 -6.47
CA ALA A 46 12.32 2.08 -5.98
C ALA A 46 12.36 2.13 -4.45
N ALA A 47 11.30 1.68 -3.76
CA ALA A 47 11.29 1.57 -2.31
C ALA A 47 12.37 0.62 -1.79
N ALA A 48 12.55 -0.54 -2.43
CA ALA A 48 13.59 -1.52 -2.08
C ALA A 48 15.00 -0.98 -2.34
N GLY A 49 15.24 -0.38 -3.51
CA GLY A 49 16.53 0.25 -3.81
C GLY A 49 16.86 1.39 -2.84
N LEU A 50 15.85 2.16 -2.42
CA LEU A 50 16.01 3.19 -1.41
C LEU A 50 16.28 2.61 -0.03
N LEU A 51 15.62 1.51 0.34
CA LEU A 51 15.88 0.80 1.59
C LEU A 51 17.34 0.33 1.64
N PHE A 52 17.82 -0.34 0.58
CA PHE A 52 19.19 -0.83 0.50
C PHE A 52 20.22 0.31 0.49
N GLY A 53 19.96 1.38 -0.26
CA GLY A 53 20.91 2.49 -0.39
C GLY A 53 20.94 3.40 0.84
N ALA A 54 19.78 3.86 1.31
CA ALA A 54 19.69 4.85 2.37
C ALA A 54 19.63 4.23 3.77
N PHE A 55 19.29 2.94 3.90
CA PHE A 55 19.12 2.26 5.18
C PHE A 55 19.75 0.85 5.22
N PRO A 56 21.05 0.71 4.95
CA PRO A 56 21.70 -0.61 4.80
C PRO A 56 21.64 -1.47 6.07
N ALA A 57 21.74 -0.87 7.27
CA ALA A 57 21.60 -1.61 8.52
C ALA A 57 20.17 -2.16 8.71
N LEU A 58 19.16 -1.37 8.31
CA LEU A 58 17.76 -1.74 8.42
C LEU A 58 17.40 -2.90 7.49
N GLU A 59 17.98 -2.96 6.29
CA GLU A 59 17.76 -4.05 5.34
C GLU A 59 18.01 -5.41 5.99
N GLY A 60 19.25 -5.63 6.43
CA GLY A 60 19.70 -6.96 6.89
C GLY A 60 18.86 -7.43 8.07
N GLU A 61 18.60 -6.53 9.01
CA GLU A 61 17.77 -6.82 10.17
C GLU A 61 16.30 -7.04 9.81
N LEU A 62 15.71 -6.23 8.93
CA LEU A 62 14.32 -6.37 8.51
C LEU A 62 14.10 -7.68 7.79
N LEU A 63 14.98 -8.03 6.85
CA LEU A 63 14.89 -9.28 6.10
C LEU A 63 15.13 -10.49 7.00
N ALA A 64 16.16 -10.46 7.86
CA ALA A 64 16.42 -11.57 8.78
C ALA A 64 15.28 -11.79 9.77
N ARG A 65 14.72 -10.71 10.35
CA ARG A 65 13.68 -10.79 11.37
C ARG A 65 12.30 -11.09 10.81
N HIS A 66 11.99 -10.59 9.62
CA HIS A 66 10.64 -10.64 9.04
C HIS A 66 10.57 -11.46 7.74
N ALA A 67 11.55 -12.33 7.47
CA ALA A 67 11.58 -13.21 6.30
C ALA A 67 10.27 -13.98 6.11
N ALA A 68 9.66 -14.48 7.19
CA ALA A 68 8.43 -15.25 7.16
C ALA A 68 7.24 -14.49 6.54
N VAL A 69 7.26 -13.15 6.57
CA VAL A 69 6.19 -12.30 6.04
C VAL A 69 6.63 -11.60 4.75
N VAL A 70 7.89 -11.18 4.65
CA VAL A 70 8.45 -10.54 3.45
C VAL A 70 8.49 -11.52 2.27
N THR A 71 8.92 -12.76 2.51
CA THR A 71 9.04 -13.79 1.46
C THR A 71 7.70 -14.06 0.76
N PRO A 72 6.59 -14.38 1.47
CA PRO A 72 5.31 -14.55 0.81
C PRO A 72 4.80 -13.24 0.19
N ALA A 73 5.08 -12.07 0.76
CA ALA A 73 4.70 -10.79 0.14
C ALA A 73 5.33 -10.60 -1.25
N LEU A 74 6.64 -10.89 -1.36
CA LEU A 74 7.39 -10.83 -2.61
C LEU A 74 6.94 -11.93 -3.59
N ALA A 75 6.82 -13.17 -3.12
CA ALA A 75 6.34 -14.28 -3.95
C ALA A 75 4.93 -14.01 -4.50
N GLY A 76 4.01 -13.52 -3.66
CA GLY A 76 2.67 -13.11 -4.08
C GLY A 76 2.70 -11.99 -5.12
N THR A 77 3.59 -11.01 -4.94
CA THR A 77 3.79 -9.90 -5.88
C THR A 77 4.27 -10.42 -7.24
N VAL A 78 5.24 -11.33 -7.27
CA VAL A 78 5.73 -11.97 -8.50
C VAL A 78 4.63 -12.81 -9.17
N VAL A 79 3.92 -13.64 -8.40
CA VAL A 79 2.83 -14.48 -8.92
C VAL A 79 1.72 -13.61 -9.50
N ALA A 80 1.30 -12.54 -8.83
CA ALA A 80 0.32 -11.60 -9.37
C ALA A 80 0.83 -10.93 -10.65
N THR A 81 2.11 -10.54 -10.66
CA THR A 81 2.76 -9.88 -11.81
C THR A 81 2.76 -10.74 -13.06
N VAL A 82 2.95 -12.04 -12.91
CA VAL A 82 2.92 -12.98 -14.04
C VAL A 82 1.49 -13.41 -14.37
N ALA A 83 0.66 -13.68 -13.36
CA ALA A 83 -0.67 -14.27 -13.55
C ALA A 83 -1.69 -13.30 -14.15
N ILE A 84 -1.61 -12.01 -13.85
CA ILE A 84 -2.54 -10.98 -14.37
C ILE A 84 -2.43 -10.84 -15.90
N PRO A 85 -1.24 -10.60 -16.49
CA PRO A 85 -1.07 -10.58 -17.95
C PRO A 85 -1.50 -11.89 -18.63
N LEU A 86 -1.18 -13.04 -18.00
CA LEU A 86 -1.57 -14.37 -18.49
C LEU A 86 -3.05 -14.69 -18.27
N ARG A 87 -3.82 -13.80 -17.65
CA ARG A 87 -5.26 -13.95 -17.36
C ARG A 87 -5.59 -15.21 -16.54
N ARG A 88 -4.65 -15.68 -15.72
CA ARG A 88 -4.81 -16.86 -14.85
C ARG A 88 -5.53 -16.48 -13.56
N ARG A 89 -6.87 -16.32 -13.62
CA ARG A 89 -7.72 -15.80 -12.53
C ARG A 89 -7.39 -16.34 -11.13
N ARG A 90 -7.30 -17.66 -10.97
CA ARG A 90 -7.04 -18.28 -9.66
C ARG A 90 -5.65 -17.91 -9.11
N LEU A 91 -4.63 -17.95 -9.97
CA LEU A 91 -3.26 -17.57 -9.60
C LEU A 91 -3.15 -16.07 -9.34
N ALA A 92 -3.82 -15.24 -10.14
CA ALA A 92 -3.85 -13.79 -9.94
C ALA A 92 -4.51 -13.43 -8.60
N ALA A 93 -5.65 -14.05 -8.28
CA ALA A 93 -6.32 -13.87 -6.99
C ALA A 93 -5.44 -14.34 -5.82
N LEU A 94 -4.84 -15.54 -5.92
CA LEU A 94 -3.96 -16.07 -4.89
C LEU A 94 -2.74 -15.16 -4.69
N GLY A 95 -2.01 -14.82 -5.75
CA GLY A 95 -0.85 -13.94 -5.68
C GLY A 95 -1.18 -12.57 -5.12
N SER A 96 -2.32 -11.98 -5.54
CA SER A 96 -2.80 -10.69 -5.02
C SER A 96 -3.15 -10.77 -3.54
N ALA A 97 -3.77 -11.88 -3.09
CA ALA A 97 -4.11 -12.10 -1.69
C ALA A 97 -2.87 -12.26 -0.84
N THR A 98 -1.93 -13.11 -1.28
CA THR A 98 -0.66 -13.35 -0.60
C THR A 98 0.18 -12.07 -0.54
N ALA A 99 0.23 -11.27 -1.62
CA ALA A 99 0.92 -9.99 -1.64
C ALA A 99 0.29 -9.00 -0.64
N ALA A 100 -1.03 -8.77 -0.73
CA ALA A 100 -1.71 -7.81 0.14
C ALA A 100 -1.61 -8.22 1.63
N ALA A 101 -1.84 -9.49 1.94
CA ALA A 101 -1.69 -10.01 3.30
C ALA A 101 -0.24 -9.93 3.78
N GLY A 102 0.74 -10.27 2.94
CA GLY A 102 2.17 -10.19 3.28
C GLY A 102 2.62 -8.76 3.59
N TRP A 103 2.25 -7.77 2.76
CA TRP A 103 2.61 -6.38 3.04
C TRP A 103 1.89 -5.83 4.29
N GLY A 104 0.63 -6.19 4.51
CA GLY A 104 -0.07 -5.84 5.75
C GLY A 104 0.56 -6.52 6.99
N GLY A 105 0.95 -7.79 6.86
CA GLY A 105 1.64 -8.52 7.91
C GLY A 105 2.99 -7.90 8.25
N LEU A 106 3.75 -7.42 7.25
CA LEU A 106 5.01 -6.71 7.48
C LEU A 106 4.77 -5.46 8.32
N LEU A 107 3.76 -4.66 7.98
CA LEU A 107 3.35 -3.50 8.76
C LEU A 107 2.96 -3.88 10.20
N GLY A 108 2.26 -5.01 10.39
CA GLY A 108 1.92 -5.52 11.71
C GLY A 108 3.13 -5.99 12.51
N ALA A 109 4.10 -6.62 11.84
CA ALA A 109 5.35 -7.07 12.45
C ALA A 109 6.19 -5.88 12.93
N LEU A 110 6.25 -4.82 12.12
CA LEU A 110 6.90 -3.56 12.47
C LEU A 110 6.21 -2.87 13.65
N LEU A 111 4.88 -3.00 13.79
CA LEU A 111 4.11 -2.31 14.83
C LEU A 111 4.06 -3.03 16.18
N THR A 112 3.98 -4.36 16.22
CA THR A 112 3.74 -5.09 17.49
C THR A 112 4.65 -6.28 17.76
N ALA A 113 5.42 -6.79 16.79
CA ALA A 113 6.15 -8.08 16.86
C ALA A 113 5.30 -9.33 17.21
N GLU A 114 4.07 -9.16 17.71
CA GLU A 114 3.14 -10.22 18.07
C GLU A 114 2.40 -10.82 16.87
N PRO A 115 2.16 -12.15 16.83
CA PRO A 115 1.43 -12.81 15.75
C PRO A 115 0.02 -12.24 15.49
N ALA A 116 -0.68 -11.84 16.56
CA ALA A 116 -2.02 -11.27 16.44
C ALA A 116 -2.01 -9.94 15.67
N GLY A 117 -1.01 -9.10 15.91
CA GLY A 117 -0.89 -7.83 15.21
C GLY A 117 -0.48 -7.97 13.75
N ILE A 118 0.40 -8.93 13.46
CA ILE A 118 0.75 -9.35 12.10
C ILE A 118 -0.51 -9.79 11.34
N ALA A 119 -1.29 -10.71 11.93
CA ALA A 119 -2.53 -11.20 11.31
C ALA A 119 -3.57 -10.08 11.12
N ALA A 120 -3.69 -9.18 12.10
CA ALA A 120 -4.64 -8.07 12.04
C ALA A 120 -4.34 -7.10 10.90
N LEU A 121 -3.09 -6.63 10.76
CA LEU A 121 -2.74 -5.73 9.66
C LEU A 121 -2.68 -6.43 8.30
N ALA A 122 -2.37 -7.72 8.24
CA ALA A 122 -2.56 -8.52 7.04
C ALA A 122 -4.03 -8.52 6.58
N ALA A 123 -4.96 -8.73 7.50
CA ALA A 123 -6.40 -8.70 7.22
C ALA A 123 -6.89 -7.31 6.80
N VAL A 124 -6.44 -6.24 7.48
CA VAL A 124 -6.76 -4.85 7.10
C VAL A 124 -6.29 -4.56 5.68
N GLN A 125 -5.05 -4.88 5.33
CA GLN A 125 -4.49 -4.60 4.02
C GLN A 125 -5.19 -5.39 2.90
N LEU A 126 -5.52 -6.66 3.17
CA LEU A 126 -6.31 -7.50 2.25
C LEU A 126 -7.71 -6.90 2.02
N ALA A 127 -8.38 -6.46 3.09
CA ALA A 127 -9.71 -5.87 3.02
C ALA A 127 -9.73 -4.51 2.30
N LEU A 128 -8.73 -3.65 2.55
CA LEU A 128 -8.53 -2.40 1.80
C LEU A 128 -8.34 -2.66 0.31
N THR A 129 -7.53 -3.66 -0.03
CA THR A 129 -7.26 -4.05 -1.43
C THR A 129 -8.52 -4.57 -2.12
N ALA A 130 -9.29 -5.43 -1.46
CA ALA A 130 -10.56 -5.93 -1.99
C ALA A 130 -11.60 -4.80 -2.16
N THR A 131 -11.68 -3.87 -1.20
CA THR A 131 -12.58 -2.71 -1.26
C THR A 131 -12.24 -1.80 -2.44
N GLN A 132 -10.94 -1.57 -2.69
CA GLN A 132 -10.48 -0.84 -3.87
C GLN A 132 -10.90 -1.55 -5.17
N GLY A 133 -10.79 -2.88 -5.23
CA GLY A 133 -11.28 -3.67 -6.34
C GLY A 133 -12.78 -3.46 -6.61
N ALA A 134 -13.60 -3.50 -5.57
CA ALA A 134 -15.04 -3.30 -5.70
C ALA A 134 -15.38 -1.86 -6.14
N ALA A 135 -14.68 -0.87 -5.60
CA ALA A 135 -14.83 0.53 -6.00
C ALA A 135 -14.45 0.73 -7.47
N LEU A 136 -13.41 0.05 -7.97
CA LEU A 136 -12.99 0.09 -9.38
C LEU A 136 -13.99 -0.62 -10.32
N ARG A 137 -14.74 -1.60 -9.84
CA ARG A 137 -15.84 -2.23 -10.58
C ARG A 137 -17.13 -1.42 -10.60
N ALA A 138 -17.19 -0.30 -9.85
CA ALA A 138 -18.40 0.48 -9.65
C ALA A 138 -19.57 -0.39 -9.15
N ASP A 139 -19.27 -1.37 -8.30
CA ASP A 139 -20.27 -2.21 -7.64
C ASP A 139 -20.61 -1.61 -6.27
N PRO A 140 -21.79 -0.98 -6.09
CA PRO A 140 -22.07 -0.15 -4.92
C PRO A 140 -22.27 -1.00 -3.69
N ARG A 141 -22.94 -2.15 -3.88
CA ARG A 141 -23.30 -3.08 -2.82
C ARG A 141 -22.05 -3.74 -2.26
N ASN A 142 -21.19 -4.27 -3.13
CA ASN A 142 -19.94 -4.87 -2.70
C ASN A 142 -18.97 -3.84 -2.14
N THR A 143 -18.88 -2.64 -2.74
CA THR A 143 -18.01 -1.56 -2.20
C THR A 143 -18.45 -1.17 -0.80
N ALA A 144 -19.74 -0.92 -0.56
CA ALA A 144 -20.24 -0.55 0.76
C ALA A 144 -20.06 -1.68 1.78
N ARG A 145 -20.37 -2.94 1.40
CA ARG A 145 -20.20 -4.11 2.28
C ARG A 145 -18.73 -4.30 2.66
N LEU A 146 -17.82 -4.27 1.70
CA LEU A 146 -16.39 -4.45 1.95
C LEU A 146 -15.80 -3.26 2.71
N ALA A 147 -16.24 -2.03 2.45
CA ALA A 147 -15.81 -0.86 3.23
C ALA A 147 -16.23 -0.97 4.70
N LEU A 148 -17.43 -1.48 4.99
CA LEU A 148 -17.90 -1.72 6.36
C LEU A 148 -17.17 -2.89 7.04
N LEU A 149 -16.92 -3.98 6.32
CA LEU A 149 -16.09 -5.08 6.83
C LEU A 149 -14.68 -4.58 7.14
N THR A 150 -14.09 -3.79 6.23
CA THR A 150 -12.78 -3.18 6.41
C THR A 150 -12.80 -2.23 7.59
N LEU A 151 -13.85 -1.42 7.77
CA LEU A 151 -14.04 -0.55 8.93
C LEU A 151 -14.07 -1.36 10.23
N SER A 152 -14.83 -2.46 10.30
CA SER A 152 -14.89 -3.31 11.48
C SER A 152 -13.53 -3.95 11.80
N VAL A 153 -12.86 -4.51 10.79
CA VAL A 153 -11.55 -5.14 10.96
C VAL A 153 -10.49 -4.09 11.33
N ALA A 154 -10.47 -2.94 10.67
CA ALA A 154 -9.55 -1.85 10.96
C ALA A 154 -9.80 -1.25 12.34
N THR A 155 -11.05 -1.11 12.78
CA THR A 155 -11.36 -0.62 14.13
C THR A 155 -10.90 -1.64 15.17
N ALA A 156 -11.19 -2.92 14.98
CA ALA A 156 -10.72 -3.97 15.89
C ALA A 156 -9.18 -4.03 15.94
N ALA A 157 -8.50 -4.00 14.78
CA ALA A 157 -7.06 -4.01 14.70
C ALA A 157 -6.43 -2.73 15.28
N LEU A 158 -6.88 -1.55 14.86
CA LEU A 158 -6.23 -0.27 15.14
C LEU A 158 -6.74 0.42 16.42
N VAL A 159 -7.74 -0.12 17.10
CA VAL A 159 -8.03 0.28 18.48
C VAL A 159 -7.27 -0.63 19.44
N VAL A 160 -7.25 -1.95 19.18
CA VAL A 160 -6.60 -2.91 20.07
C VAL A 160 -5.09 -2.81 19.99
N LEU A 161 -4.47 -2.87 18.79
CA LEU A 161 -3.00 -2.83 18.67
C LEU A 161 -2.38 -1.54 19.22
N PRO A 162 -2.89 -0.33 18.90
CA PRO A 162 -2.31 0.92 19.36
C PRO A 162 -2.61 1.22 20.83
N PHE A 163 -3.71 0.71 21.38
CA PHE A 163 -3.92 0.76 22.83
C PHE A 163 -2.81 -0.02 23.55
N PHE A 164 -2.51 -1.24 23.11
CA PHE A 164 -1.44 -2.04 23.69
C PHE A 164 -0.03 -1.47 23.40
N SER A 165 0.20 -0.83 22.25
CA SER A 165 1.50 -0.23 21.92
C SER A 165 1.72 1.14 22.58
N ALA A 166 0.71 2.01 22.66
CA ALA A 166 0.80 3.31 23.31
C ALA A 166 0.99 3.19 24.83
N VAL A 167 0.38 2.17 25.45
CA VAL A 167 0.64 1.82 26.86
C VAL A 167 2.09 1.35 27.07
N ARG A 168 2.70 0.65 26.09
CA ARG A 168 4.09 0.19 26.20
C ARG A 168 5.12 1.32 26.14
N VAL A 169 4.88 2.37 25.35
CA VAL A 169 5.88 3.44 25.13
C VAL A 169 5.61 4.67 26.00
N GLY A 170 4.36 4.95 26.38
CA GLY A 170 4.03 6.01 27.34
C GLY A 170 4.41 7.44 26.90
N THR A 171 4.77 7.66 25.63
CA THR A 171 5.27 8.94 25.14
C THR A 171 4.22 9.73 24.35
N PRO A 172 4.16 11.07 24.51
CA PRO A 172 3.32 11.97 23.71
C PRO A 172 3.53 11.88 22.19
N THR A 173 4.60 11.22 21.73
CA THR A 173 4.95 11.09 20.31
C THR A 173 3.97 10.23 19.51
N ALA A 174 3.11 9.45 20.16
CA ALA A 174 2.15 8.57 19.50
C ALA A 174 0.86 9.27 19.00
N TYR A 175 0.54 10.48 19.49
CA TYR A 175 -0.73 11.15 19.16
C TYR A 175 -0.98 11.39 17.66
N PRO A 176 0.01 11.78 16.84
CA PRO A 176 -0.19 11.93 15.40
C PRO A 176 -0.59 10.61 14.71
N GLY A 177 -0.04 9.47 15.15
CA GLY A 177 -0.40 8.15 14.64
C GLY A 177 -1.85 7.78 14.98
N LEU A 178 -2.30 8.08 16.20
CA LEU A 178 -3.69 7.89 16.62
C LEU A 178 -4.66 8.78 15.83
N LEU A 179 -4.29 10.04 15.56
CA LEU A 179 -5.08 10.93 14.70
C LEU A 179 -5.25 10.33 13.29
N LEU A 180 -4.19 9.79 12.69
CA LEU A 180 -4.28 9.15 11.37
C LEU A 180 -5.16 7.89 11.37
N ILE A 181 -5.25 7.16 12.49
CA ILE A 181 -6.20 6.05 12.64
C ILE A 181 -7.64 6.57 12.59
N VAL A 182 -7.94 7.66 13.30
CA VAL A 182 -9.27 8.31 13.24
C VAL A 182 -9.59 8.76 11.82
N VAL A 183 -8.61 9.36 11.12
CA VAL A 183 -8.76 9.75 9.70
C VAL A 183 -9.02 8.53 8.82
N LEU A 184 -8.31 7.42 9.00
CA LEU A 184 -8.54 6.18 8.25
C LEU A 184 -9.97 5.66 8.44
N ILE A 185 -10.43 5.59 9.69
CA ILE A 185 -11.80 5.17 10.06
C ILE A 185 -12.82 6.10 9.38
N GLY A 186 -12.60 7.42 9.45
CA GLY A 186 -13.44 8.43 8.79
C GLY A 186 -13.51 8.25 7.27
N LEU A 187 -12.38 8.00 6.61
CA LEU A 187 -12.33 7.75 5.16
C LEU A 187 -13.04 6.45 4.76
N LEU A 188 -12.95 5.40 5.57
CA LEU A 188 -13.69 4.16 5.34
C LEU A 188 -15.21 4.38 5.50
N ALA A 189 -15.63 5.17 6.48
CA ALA A 189 -17.03 5.59 6.63
C ALA A 189 -17.51 6.42 5.43
N VAL A 190 -16.69 7.37 4.94
CA VAL A 190 -16.96 8.14 3.72
C VAL A 190 -17.07 7.23 2.50
N THR A 191 -16.19 6.24 2.38
CA THR A 191 -16.21 5.24 1.29
C THR A 191 -17.53 4.47 1.31
N ALA A 192 -17.92 3.93 2.46
CA ALA A 192 -19.17 3.18 2.62
C ALA A 192 -20.40 4.07 2.35
N HIS A 193 -20.43 5.29 2.90
CA HIS A 193 -21.54 6.23 2.72
C HIS A 193 -21.69 6.66 1.25
N ALA A 194 -20.59 7.06 0.62
CA ALA A 194 -20.58 7.48 -0.78
C ALA A 194 -20.97 6.33 -1.71
N ALA A 195 -20.50 5.10 -1.46
CA ALA A 195 -20.90 3.92 -2.22
C ALA A 195 -22.40 3.62 -2.10
N ARG A 196 -22.98 3.72 -0.89
CA ARG A 196 -24.43 3.58 -0.66
C ARG A 196 -25.25 4.65 -1.39
N ARG A 197 -24.69 5.86 -1.56
CA ARG A 197 -25.31 6.97 -2.30
C ARG A 197 -25.00 6.92 -3.81
N HIS A 198 -24.40 5.84 -4.31
CA HIS A 198 -23.95 5.72 -5.71
C HIS A 198 -23.01 6.83 -6.18
N ARG A 199 -22.29 7.48 -5.25
CA ARG A 199 -21.30 8.53 -5.53
C ARG A 199 -19.90 7.92 -5.68
N TRP A 200 -19.60 7.40 -6.86
CA TRP A 200 -18.38 6.62 -7.13
C TRP A 200 -17.07 7.38 -7.00
N ARG A 201 -17.06 8.66 -7.43
CA ARG A 201 -15.86 9.49 -7.42
C ARG A 201 -15.33 9.72 -5.99
N PRO A 202 -16.14 10.21 -5.04
CA PRO A 202 -15.67 10.38 -3.67
C PRO A 202 -15.37 9.05 -2.99
N ALA A 203 -16.17 7.99 -3.25
CA ALA A 203 -15.89 6.67 -2.70
C ALA A 203 -14.50 6.19 -3.11
N ARG A 204 -14.16 6.23 -4.41
CA ARG A 204 -12.85 5.85 -4.96
C ARG A 204 -11.72 6.72 -4.42
N ALA A 205 -11.92 8.02 -4.31
CA ALA A 205 -10.90 8.92 -3.77
C ALA A 205 -10.60 8.57 -2.31
N ALA A 206 -11.63 8.39 -1.48
CA ALA A 206 -11.48 8.04 -0.08
C ALA A 206 -10.74 6.71 0.13
N ILE A 207 -11.15 5.62 -0.55
CA ILE A 207 -10.45 4.33 -0.41
C ILE A 207 -9.01 4.36 -0.94
N THR A 208 -8.74 5.16 -1.98
CA THR A 208 -7.38 5.34 -2.51
C THR A 208 -6.47 6.00 -1.47
N VAL A 209 -6.99 6.99 -0.72
CA VAL A 209 -6.25 7.62 0.38
C VAL A 209 -6.12 6.66 1.56
N SER A 210 -7.17 5.92 1.92
CA SER A 210 -7.13 4.91 2.99
C SER A 210 -6.05 3.86 2.77
N LEU A 211 -5.75 3.47 1.52
CA LEU A 211 -4.67 2.53 1.19
C LEU A 211 -3.26 3.06 1.49
N ALA A 212 -3.07 4.37 1.49
CA ALA A 212 -1.77 4.98 1.76
C ALA A 212 -1.49 5.14 3.26
N LEU A 213 -2.53 5.22 4.09
CA LEU A 213 -2.43 5.56 5.52
C LEU A 213 -1.75 4.50 6.43
N PRO A 214 -1.81 3.18 6.17
CA PRO A 214 -1.18 2.20 7.05
C PRO A 214 0.33 2.45 7.27
N VAL A 215 1.03 2.92 6.23
CA VAL A 215 2.47 3.20 6.30
C VAL A 215 2.79 4.34 7.28
N PRO A 216 2.28 5.57 7.11
CA PRO A 216 2.54 6.66 8.04
C PRO A 216 1.93 6.41 9.43
N ILE A 217 0.83 5.66 9.56
CA ILE A 217 0.30 5.24 10.87
C ILE A 217 1.36 4.42 11.61
N VAL A 218 1.89 3.36 10.99
CA VAL A 218 2.91 2.52 11.61
C VAL A 218 4.16 3.35 11.90
N SER A 219 4.68 4.12 10.94
CA SER A 219 5.89 4.92 11.15
C SER A 219 5.78 5.94 12.29
N LEU A 220 4.62 6.57 12.47
CA LEU A 220 4.41 7.53 13.56
C LEU A 220 4.21 6.83 14.91
N LEU A 221 3.56 5.67 14.93
CA LEU A 221 3.37 4.89 16.15
C LEU A 221 4.66 4.22 16.64
N THR A 222 5.60 3.92 15.74
CA THR A 222 6.90 3.33 16.10
C THR A 222 7.99 4.37 16.33
N TRP A 223 7.73 5.67 16.08
CA TRP A 223 8.73 6.72 16.20
C TRP A 223 9.36 6.79 17.61
N PRO A 224 10.70 6.85 17.76
CA PRO A 224 11.75 7.05 16.74
C PRO A 224 12.37 5.76 16.15
N TYR A 225 11.74 4.61 16.36
CA TYR A 225 12.24 3.31 15.92
C TYR A 225 11.80 2.96 14.49
N ALA A 226 12.76 2.46 13.72
CA ALA A 226 12.54 1.79 12.44
C ALA A 226 12.17 0.31 12.66
N LEU A 227 12.80 -0.33 13.66
CA LEU A 227 12.47 -1.66 14.16
C LEU A 227 12.29 -1.58 15.67
N ILE A 228 11.12 -1.98 16.16
CA ILE A 228 10.84 -2.02 17.60
C ILE A 228 11.83 -3.01 18.26
N PRO A 229 12.42 -2.65 19.42
CA PRO A 229 13.25 -3.56 20.19
C PRO A 229 12.54 -4.89 20.46
N GLY A 230 13.17 -5.99 20.09
CA GLY A 230 12.72 -7.32 20.47
C GLY A 230 12.96 -7.61 21.97
N PRO A 231 12.58 -8.81 22.44
CA PRO A 231 12.86 -9.24 23.82
C PRO A 231 14.37 -9.41 24.11
N ALA A 232 15.19 -9.54 23.07
CA ALA A 232 16.65 -9.56 23.22
C ALA A 232 17.20 -8.14 23.45
N PRO A 233 18.08 -7.92 24.44
CA PRO A 233 18.68 -6.62 24.68
C PRO A 233 19.47 -6.13 23.46
N GLY A 234 19.26 -4.87 23.06
CA GLY A 234 19.89 -4.27 21.88
C GLY A 234 19.19 -4.54 20.54
N ALA A 235 18.09 -5.28 20.51
CA ALA A 235 17.44 -5.72 19.27
C ALA A 235 16.49 -4.70 18.61
N GLY A 236 16.80 -3.41 18.64
CA GLY A 236 16.00 -2.37 17.97
C GLY A 236 16.87 -1.38 17.21
N ALA A 237 16.36 -0.88 16.09
CA ALA A 237 17.04 0.09 15.25
C ALA A 237 16.26 1.40 15.25
N THR A 238 16.90 2.49 15.65
CA THR A 238 16.34 3.84 15.47
C THR A 238 16.53 4.29 14.02
N TRP A 239 15.69 5.20 13.55
CA TRP A 239 15.85 5.77 12.21
C TRP A 239 17.19 6.47 12.01
N GLU A 240 17.76 7.05 13.06
CA GLU A 240 19.06 7.72 13.02
C GLU A 240 20.21 6.73 12.81
N HIS A 241 20.18 5.61 13.53
CA HIS A 241 21.19 4.57 13.40
C HIS A 241 21.06 3.77 12.09
N ALA A 242 19.83 3.65 11.59
CA ALA A 242 19.55 2.93 10.36
C ALA A 242 20.06 3.66 9.10
N LEU A 243 20.24 4.98 9.15
CA LEU A 243 20.62 5.78 7.98
C LEU A 243 22.06 5.51 7.54
N ALA A 244 22.26 5.48 6.23
CA ALA A 244 23.59 5.48 5.62
C ALA A 244 24.37 6.76 5.98
N ASP A 245 25.68 6.72 5.77
CA ASP A 245 26.55 7.87 6.02
C ASP A 245 26.16 9.07 5.13
N PRO A 246 26.47 10.32 5.56
CA PRO A 246 26.07 11.51 4.84
C PRO A 246 26.58 11.60 3.40
N ALA A 247 27.73 11.01 3.07
CA ALA A 247 28.28 11.06 1.71
C ALA A 247 27.44 10.17 0.77
N THR A 248 27.10 8.96 1.21
CA THR A 248 26.17 8.07 0.49
C THR A 248 24.81 8.72 0.29
N LEU A 249 24.25 9.35 1.32
CA LEU A 249 22.97 10.06 1.21
C LEU A 249 23.05 11.23 0.22
N ARG A 250 24.17 11.96 0.13
CA ARG A 250 24.34 13.03 -0.87
C ARG A 250 24.37 12.47 -2.29
N LEU A 251 25.04 11.34 -2.52
CA LEU A 251 25.06 10.67 -3.83
C LEU A 251 23.67 10.18 -4.22
N LEU A 252 22.93 9.58 -3.29
CA LEU A 252 21.54 9.18 -3.52
C LEU A 252 20.66 10.40 -3.82
N ALA A 253 20.88 11.54 -3.17
CA ALA A 253 20.09 12.75 -3.42
C ALA A 253 20.24 13.22 -4.88
N LEU A 254 21.46 13.16 -5.43
CA LEU A 254 21.74 13.54 -6.82
C LEU A 254 20.94 12.70 -7.83
N VAL A 255 20.64 11.44 -7.51
CA VAL A 255 19.87 10.54 -8.38
C VAL A 255 18.38 10.63 -8.09
N ALA A 256 17.99 10.61 -6.82
CA ALA A 256 16.59 10.55 -6.40
C ALA A 256 15.83 11.84 -6.73
N LEU A 257 16.46 13.01 -6.53
CA LEU A 257 15.84 14.32 -6.78
C LEU A 257 15.35 14.50 -8.23
N PRO A 258 16.12 14.15 -9.28
CA PRO A 258 15.62 14.20 -10.65
C PRO A 258 14.73 13.00 -11.02
N ALA A 259 14.98 11.80 -10.48
CA ALA A 259 14.22 10.61 -10.83
C ALA A 259 12.76 10.68 -10.37
N LEU A 260 12.48 11.24 -9.19
CA LEU A 260 11.12 11.35 -8.65
C LEU A 260 10.15 12.20 -9.49
N PRO A 261 10.46 13.45 -9.86
CA PRO A 261 9.58 14.24 -10.71
C PRO A 261 9.42 13.59 -12.08
N LEU A 262 10.46 12.96 -12.64
CA LEU A 262 10.34 12.21 -13.90
C LEU A 262 9.38 11.02 -13.77
N ALA A 263 9.44 10.26 -12.67
CA ALA A 263 8.53 9.15 -12.43
C ALA A 263 7.07 9.64 -12.29
N VAL A 264 6.85 10.74 -11.57
CA VAL A 264 5.52 11.36 -11.41
C VAL A 264 5.00 11.89 -12.75
N LEU A 265 5.86 12.57 -13.52
CA LEU A 265 5.54 13.08 -14.85
C LEU A 265 5.21 11.94 -15.81
N ALA A 266 5.93 10.82 -15.78
CA ALA A 266 5.64 9.65 -16.62
C ALA A 266 4.24 9.06 -16.32
N LEU A 267 3.88 8.96 -15.03
CA LEU A 267 2.53 8.53 -14.62
C LEU A 267 1.45 9.51 -15.08
N TRP A 268 1.73 10.81 -14.99
CA TRP A 268 0.81 11.87 -15.38
C TRP A 268 0.62 11.94 -16.89
N ALA A 269 1.71 11.95 -17.66
CA ALA A 269 1.71 11.98 -19.12
C ALA A 269 0.95 10.79 -19.69
N GLY A 270 1.16 9.58 -19.14
CA GLY A 270 0.39 8.40 -19.52
C GLY A 270 -1.13 8.62 -19.35
N LYS A 271 -1.57 9.29 -18.28
CA LYS A 271 -3.00 9.57 -18.07
C LYS A 271 -3.59 10.48 -19.15
N SER A 272 -2.83 11.47 -19.62
CA SER A 272 -3.31 12.45 -20.61
C SER A 272 -3.56 11.84 -21.99
N SER A 273 -2.67 10.96 -22.47
CA SER A 273 -2.77 10.35 -23.82
C SER A 273 -3.98 9.43 -24.01
N ARG A 274 -4.53 8.86 -22.93
CA ARG A 274 -5.76 8.06 -23.01
C ARG A 274 -7.02 8.90 -23.13
N ARG A 275 -7.04 10.12 -22.58
CA ARG A 275 -8.22 10.99 -22.75
C ARG A 275 -8.40 11.36 -24.21
N SER A 276 -7.32 11.72 -24.90
CA SER A 276 -7.36 12.03 -26.32
C SER A 276 -7.71 10.81 -27.19
N GLN A 277 -7.28 9.60 -26.86
CA GLN A 277 -7.69 8.39 -27.61
C GLN A 277 -9.18 8.05 -27.46
N VAL A 278 -9.74 8.22 -26.26
CA VAL A 278 -11.17 7.97 -25.99
C VAL A 278 -12.03 9.06 -26.63
N GLU A 279 -11.57 10.31 -26.64
CA GLU A 279 -12.27 11.44 -27.27
C GLU A 279 -12.13 11.42 -28.81
N GLY A 280 -11.04 10.85 -29.35
CA GLY A 280 -10.77 10.75 -30.78
C GLY A 280 -11.42 9.55 -31.49
N HIS A 281 -11.89 8.54 -30.76
CA HIS A 281 -12.80 7.52 -31.33
C HIS A 281 -14.20 8.12 -31.39
N SER A 282 -14.44 8.93 -32.43
CA SER A 282 -15.77 9.42 -32.77
C SER A 282 -16.72 8.24 -33.02
N PRO A 283 -18.04 8.40 -32.75
CA PRO A 283 -19.05 7.36 -32.96
C PRO A 283 -19.20 6.88 -34.42
N GLU A 284 -18.44 7.42 -35.38
CA GLU A 284 -18.49 7.00 -36.78
C GLU A 284 -17.89 5.61 -37.01
N PHE A 285 -16.89 5.19 -36.21
CA PHE A 285 -16.31 3.85 -36.33
C PHE A 285 -17.31 2.72 -35.99
N HIS A 286 -18.37 3.02 -35.23
CA HIS A 286 -19.43 2.06 -34.94
C HIS A 286 -20.47 1.92 -36.07
N ARG A 287 -20.55 2.86 -37.02
CA ARG A 287 -21.48 2.76 -38.16
C ARG A 287 -20.97 1.84 -39.28
N LEU A 288 -19.64 1.73 -39.44
CA LEU A 288 -19.02 0.92 -40.50
C LEU A 288 -19.02 -0.60 -40.24
N TRP A 289 -19.43 -1.04 -39.04
CA TRP A 289 -19.55 -2.47 -38.71
C TRP A 289 -21.00 -2.96 -38.64
N LEU A 290 -21.98 -2.10 -38.98
CA LEU A 290 -23.42 -2.42 -38.97
C LEU A 290 -24.07 -2.33 -40.36
N THR A 291 -23.27 -2.17 -41.42
CA THR A 291 -23.68 -2.26 -42.83
C THR A 291 -22.91 -3.36 -43.52
#